data_AF-A0A7R9KUE4-F1
#
_entry.id   AF-A0A7R9KUE4-F1
#
_cell.length_a   1.000
_cell.length_b   1.000
_cell.length_c   1.000
_cell.angle_alpha   90.00
_cell.angle_beta   90.00
_cell.angle_gamma   90.00
#
_symmetry.space_group_name_H-M   'P 1'
#
loop_
_entity.id
_entity.type
_entity.pdbx_description
1 polymer ?
#
loop_
_entity_poly.entity_id
_entity_poly.type
_entity_poly.pdbx_seq_one_letter_code
_entity_poly.pdbx_strand_id
1 'polypeptide(L)'
;MSDDARAKFEDKERKKAEIRQRLEAQMKSTKKKGFMTPERKKRLRQLLRRKAADEVKRQQELKEKERLKVIGERTGTPKAAADANEATLMAICKEYYNRIYRLNEDKWDLELVTCIKEYEINDLQSRVNDMRGKFIIPPLKKVSKYQTQLEKMRQWTYKLAKMDLKGGLKPVKKEIDLGGTDAAKK
;
A
#
# COMPACT_ATOMS: atom_id res chain seq x y z
N MET A 1 35.01 12.59 49.85
CA MET A 1 34.14 11.40 49.85
C MET A 1 35.01 10.24 50.31
N SER A 2 34.78 9.69 51.50
CA SER A 2 35.61 8.64 52.08
C SER A 2 35.63 7.40 51.17
N ASP A 3 36.78 6.74 51.06
CA ASP A 3 36.98 5.59 50.17
C ASP A 3 35.99 4.44 50.48
N ASP A 4 35.52 4.35 51.72
CA ASP A 4 34.48 3.42 52.16
C ASP A 4 33.11 3.68 51.49
N ALA A 5 32.78 4.93 51.17
CA ALA A 5 31.54 5.29 50.46
C ALA A 5 31.61 4.92 48.97
N ARG A 6 32.81 4.98 48.37
CA ARG A 6 33.04 4.55 46.98
C ARG A 6 32.98 3.03 46.85
N ALA A 7 33.63 2.30 47.76
CA ALA A 7 33.56 0.84 47.79
C ALA A 7 32.13 0.32 47.95
N LYS A 8 31.32 0.93 48.82
CA LYS A 8 29.89 0.56 48.99
C LYS A 8 29.03 0.90 47.78
N PHE A 9 29.39 1.93 47.00
CA PHE A 9 28.68 2.28 45.76
C PHE A 9 29.01 1.27 44.64
N GLU A 10 30.28 0.92 44.48
CA GLU A 10 30.74 -0.06 43.50
C GLU A 10 30.18 -1.47 43.77
N ASP A 11 30.09 -1.87 45.04
CA ASP A 11 29.52 -3.17 45.42
C ASP A 11 28.00 -3.23 45.17
N LYS A 12 27.29 -2.10 45.32
CA LYS A 12 25.88 -1.97 44.95
C LYS A 12 25.67 -2.02 43.43
N GLU A 13 26.54 -1.37 42.66
CA GLU A 13 26.46 -1.39 41.20
C GLU A 13 26.79 -2.77 40.61
N ARG A 14 27.75 -3.50 41.21
CA ARG A 14 28.02 -4.91 40.86
C ARG A 14 26.82 -5.80 41.11
N LYS A 15 26.18 -5.70 42.29
CA LYS A 15 24.98 -6.48 42.62
C LYS A 15 23.81 -6.16 41.68
N LYS A 16 23.61 -4.89 41.30
CA LYS A 16 22.59 -4.51 40.30
C LYS A 16 22.90 -5.04 38.91
N ALA A 17 24.16 -5.00 38.47
CA ALA A 17 24.59 -5.53 37.19
C ALA A 17 24.39 -7.04 37.11
N GLU A 18 24.71 -7.77 38.18
CA GLU A 18 24.50 -9.21 38.29
C GLU A 18 23.01 -9.58 38.24
N ILE A 19 22.15 -8.87 38.98
CA ILE A 19 20.69 -9.07 38.93
C ILE A 19 20.15 -8.81 37.52
N ARG A 20 20.61 -7.74 36.86
CA ARG A 20 20.21 -7.41 35.49
C ARG A 20 20.66 -8.49 34.50
N GLN A 21 21.88 -9.00 34.64
CA GLN A 21 22.42 -10.05 33.79
C GLN A 21 21.67 -11.38 33.98
N ARG A 22 21.28 -11.70 35.22
CA ARG A 22 20.44 -12.87 35.55
C ARG A 22 19.04 -12.75 34.97
N LEU A 23 18.41 -11.57 35.05
CA LEU A 23 17.11 -11.29 34.43
C LEU A 23 17.18 -11.37 32.90
N GLU A 24 18.20 -10.79 32.28
CA GLU A 24 18.42 -10.87 30.83
C GLU A 24 18.66 -12.32 30.36
N ALA A 25 19.39 -13.13 31.13
CA ALA A 25 19.61 -14.55 30.84
C ALA A 25 18.32 -15.39 30.95
N GLN A 26 17.49 -15.17 31.98
CA GLN A 26 16.18 -15.80 32.12
C GLN A 26 15.20 -15.41 31.00
N MET A 27 15.24 -14.15 30.54
CA MET A 27 14.42 -13.71 29.40
C MET A 27 14.91 -14.25 28.06
N LYS A 28 16.19 -14.65 27.96
CA LYS A 28 16.80 -15.22 26.75
C LYS A 28 16.52 -16.72 26.64
N SER A 29 16.47 -17.45 27.75
CA SER A 29 16.17 -18.90 27.79
C SER A 29 14.68 -19.22 27.62
N THR A 30 13.78 -18.31 27.97
CA THR A 30 12.32 -18.49 27.85
C THR A 30 11.76 -18.17 26.46
N LYS A 31 12.50 -17.46 25.60
CA LYS A 31 12.10 -17.23 24.21
C LYS A 31 12.38 -18.47 23.36
N LYS A 32 11.38 -19.35 23.26
CA LYS A 32 11.34 -20.43 22.27
C LYS A 32 11.72 -19.83 20.90
N LYS A 33 12.83 -20.32 20.31
CA LYS A 33 13.25 -20.02 18.93
C LYS A 33 12.19 -20.58 17.98
N GLY A 34 11.08 -19.86 17.81
CA GLY A 34 10.12 -20.17 16.75
C GLY A 34 10.82 -20.15 15.38
N PHE A 35 10.28 -20.89 14.42
CA PHE A 35 10.80 -21.12 13.05
C PHE A 35 11.42 -19.90 12.34
N MET A 36 11.06 -18.68 12.74
CA MET A 36 11.57 -17.42 12.21
C MET A 36 11.84 -16.40 13.31
N THR A 37 12.92 -15.64 13.18
CA THR A 37 13.14 -14.45 14.02
C THR A 37 12.05 -13.40 13.73
N PRO A 38 11.60 -12.62 14.73
CA PRO A 38 10.61 -11.55 14.54
C PRO A 38 11.01 -10.55 13.43
N GLU A 39 12.31 -10.25 13.34
CA GLU A 39 12.91 -9.39 12.33
C GLU A 39 12.75 -9.96 10.91
N ARG A 40 13.05 -11.25 10.71
CA ARG A 40 12.87 -11.93 9.42
C ARG A 40 11.39 -12.00 9.03
N LYS A 41 10.49 -12.25 9.99
CA LYS A 41 9.03 -12.24 9.76
C LYS A 41 8.52 -10.84 9.35
N LYS A 42 9.06 -9.78 9.94
CA LYS A 42 8.74 -8.38 9.57
C LYS A 42 9.18 -8.07 8.14
N ARG A 43 10.43 -8.42 7.78
CA ARG A 43 10.96 -8.23 6.41
C ARG A 43 10.13 -9.00 5.37
N LEU A 44 9.77 -10.25 5.66
CA LEU A 44 8.96 -11.06 4.75
C LEU A 44 7.57 -10.45 4.50
N ARG A 45 6.87 -9.97 5.56
CA ARG A 45 5.58 -9.26 5.38
C ARG A 45 5.72 -7.99 4.54
N GLN A 46 6.81 -7.26 4.71
CA GLN A 46 7.07 -6.06 3.90
C GLN A 46 7.30 -6.43 2.43
N LEU A 47 8.08 -7.47 2.15
CA LEU A 47 8.27 -7.98 0.79
C LEU A 47 6.96 -8.44 0.15
N LEU A 48 6.12 -9.16 0.89
CA LEU A 48 4.81 -9.61 0.40
C LEU A 48 3.89 -8.43 0.05
N ARG A 49 3.81 -7.41 0.92
CA ARG A 49 2.99 -6.22 0.61
C ARG A 49 3.54 -5.43 -0.57
N ARG A 50 4.87 -5.30 -0.70
CA ARG A 50 5.50 -4.64 -1.83
C ARG A 50 5.18 -5.38 -3.13
N LYS A 51 5.39 -6.71 -3.15
CA LYS A 51 5.06 -7.55 -4.31
C LYS A 51 3.57 -7.49 -4.66
N ALA A 52 2.68 -7.52 -3.66
CA ALA A 52 1.24 -7.39 -3.88
C ALA A 52 0.87 -6.02 -4.46
N ALA A 53 1.46 -4.94 -3.97
CA ALA A 53 1.23 -3.60 -4.51
C ALA A 53 1.74 -3.47 -5.96
N ASP A 54 2.92 -3.99 -6.24
CA ASP A 54 3.50 -4.01 -7.58
C ASP A 54 2.62 -4.84 -8.55
N GLU A 55 2.12 -5.99 -8.11
CA GLU A 55 1.21 -6.82 -8.92
C GLU A 55 -0.15 -6.16 -9.17
N VAL A 56 -0.74 -5.51 -8.16
CA VAL A 56 -1.98 -4.73 -8.34
C VAL A 56 -1.78 -3.63 -9.39
N LYS A 57 -0.64 -2.93 -9.36
CA LYS A 57 -0.32 -1.91 -10.36
C LYS A 57 -0.17 -2.53 -11.76
N ARG A 58 0.53 -3.66 -11.88
CA ARG A 58 0.69 -4.39 -13.14
C ARG A 58 -0.65 -4.82 -13.72
N GLN A 59 -1.54 -5.37 -12.90
CA GLN A 59 -2.89 -5.76 -13.32
C GLN A 59 -3.73 -4.57 -13.77
N GLN A 60 -3.63 -3.44 -13.07
CA GLN A 60 -4.31 -2.21 -13.48
C GLN A 60 -3.84 -1.71 -14.85
N GLU A 61 -2.52 -1.73 -15.11
CA GLU A 61 -1.95 -1.35 -16.39
C GLU A 61 -2.39 -2.29 -17.52
N LEU A 62 -2.44 -3.61 -17.26
CA LEU A 62 -2.95 -4.59 -18.22
C LEU A 62 -4.44 -4.39 -18.52
N LYS A 63 -5.26 -4.17 -17.48
CA LYS A 63 -6.69 -3.91 -17.62
C LYS A 63 -6.95 -2.62 -18.40
N GLU A 64 -6.14 -1.58 -18.20
CA GLU A 64 -6.27 -0.33 -18.96
C GLU A 64 -5.87 -0.52 -20.44
N LYS A 65 -4.78 -1.25 -20.71
CA LYS A 65 -4.39 -1.59 -22.09
C LYS A 65 -5.47 -2.39 -22.81
N GLU A 66 -6.03 -3.40 -22.14
CA GLU A 66 -7.12 -4.20 -22.70
C GLU A 66 -8.37 -3.35 -22.91
N ARG A 67 -8.71 -2.46 -21.97
CA ARG A 67 -9.81 -1.51 -22.12
C ARG A 67 -9.63 -0.64 -23.37
N LEU A 68 -8.43 -0.08 -23.59
CA LEU A 68 -8.14 0.73 -24.77
C LEU A 68 -8.25 -0.09 -26.06
N LYS A 69 -7.74 -1.33 -26.06
CA LYS A 69 -7.85 -2.25 -27.19
C LYS A 69 -9.31 -2.55 -27.53
N VAL A 70 -10.12 -2.94 -26.54
CA VAL A 70 -11.54 -3.25 -26.70
C VAL A 70 -12.33 -2.02 -27.18
N ILE A 71 -12.02 -0.83 -26.66
CA ILE A 71 -12.66 0.41 -27.15
C ILE A 71 -12.35 0.59 -28.64
N GLY A 72 -11.08 0.48 -29.04
CA GLY A 72 -10.68 0.62 -30.45
C GLY A 72 -11.37 -0.39 -31.37
N GLU A 73 -11.46 -1.66 -30.95
CA GLU A 73 -12.17 -2.71 -31.69
C GLU A 73 -13.67 -2.43 -31.80
N ARG A 74 -14.30 -1.92 -30.73
CA ARG A 74 -15.75 -1.63 -30.72
C ARG A 74 -16.13 -0.37 -31.50
N THR A 75 -15.31 0.68 -31.46
CA THR A 75 -15.60 1.93 -32.16
C THR A 75 -15.18 1.87 -33.63
N GLY A 76 -14.17 1.06 -33.95
CA GLY A 76 -13.63 0.94 -35.30
C GLY A 76 -13.03 2.25 -35.82
N THR A 77 -12.91 2.35 -37.14
CA THR A 77 -12.46 3.56 -37.82
C THR A 77 -13.62 4.53 -38.05
N PRO A 78 -13.40 5.86 -37.93
CA PRO A 78 -14.41 6.85 -38.30
C PRO A 78 -14.87 6.66 -39.75
N LYS A 79 -16.16 6.85 -40.01
CA LYS A 79 -16.70 6.80 -41.38
C LYS A 79 -16.19 7.99 -42.19
N ALA A 80 -15.86 7.74 -43.47
CA ALA A 80 -15.39 8.77 -44.39
C ALA A 80 -16.54 9.74 -44.74
N ALA A 81 -16.51 10.93 -44.16
CA ALA A 81 -17.52 11.97 -44.36
C ALA A 81 -17.05 13.12 -45.25
N ALA A 82 -15.74 13.26 -45.50
CA ALA A 82 -15.16 14.40 -46.19
C ALA A 82 -15.56 14.48 -47.67
N ASP A 83 -15.63 13.34 -48.36
CA ASP A 83 -15.92 13.25 -49.80
C ASP A 83 -17.28 12.58 -50.09
N ALA A 84 -18.14 12.48 -49.09
CA ALA A 84 -19.42 11.77 -49.20
C ALA A 84 -20.53 12.67 -49.78
N ASN A 85 -21.37 12.10 -50.65
CA ASN A 85 -22.57 12.79 -51.14
C ASN A 85 -23.64 12.92 -50.03
N GLU A 86 -24.61 13.82 -50.23
CA GLU A 86 -25.66 14.11 -49.24
C GLU A 86 -26.45 12.86 -48.80
N ALA A 87 -26.81 11.99 -49.75
CA ALA A 87 -27.52 10.76 -49.46
C ALA A 87 -26.71 9.81 -48.56
N THR A 88 -25.39 9.70 -48.81
CA THR A 88 -24.45 8.91 -48.01
C THR A 88 -24.30 9.51 -46.61
N LEU A 89 -24.16 10.83 -46.50
CA LEU A 89 -24.10 11.52 -45.22
C LEU A 89 -25.36 11.27 -44.37
N MET A 90 -26.54 11.34 -44.99
CA MET A 90 -27.80 11.08 -44.30
C MET A 90 -27.92 9.62 -43.83
N ALA A 91 -27.45 8.66 -44.64
CA ALA A 91 -27.40 7.25 -44.26
C ALA A 91 -26.45 7.02 -43.06
N ILE A 92 -25.26 7.65 -43.08
CA ILE A 92 -24.28 7.59 -41.99
C ILE A 92 -24.89 8.13 -40.68
N CYS A 93 -25.57 9.27 -40.72
CA CYS A 93 -26.22 9.85 -39.55
C CYS A 93 -27.29 8.92 -38.96
N LYS A 94 -28.14 8.33 -39.81
CA LYS A 94 -29.18 7.38 -39.38
C LYS A 94 -28.59 6.13 -38.75
N GLU A 95 -27.51 5.60 -39.33
CA GLU A 95 -26.83 4.42 -38.78
C GLU A 95 -26.20 4.70 -37.41
N TYR A 96 -25.50 5.83 -37.26
CA TYR A 96 -24.93 6.22 -35.97
C TYR A 96 -26.01 6.42 -34.92
N TYR A 97 -27.12 7.08 -35.27
CA TYR A 97 -28.25 7.24 -34.37
C TYR A 97 -28.81 5.90 -33.88
N ASN A 98 -29.08 4.98 -34.81
CA ASN A 98 -29.58 3.64 -34.46
C ASN A 98 -28.60 2.87 -33.59
N ARG A 99 -27.29 2.97 -33.87
CA ARG A 99 -26.26 2.33 -33.06
C ARG A 99 -26.16 2.94 -31.66
N ILE A 100 -26.23 4.26 -31.53
CA ILE A 100 -26.24 4.93 -30.22
C ILE A 100 -27.48 4.51 -29.41
N TYR A 101 -28.64 4.43 -30.05
CA TYR A 101 -29.87 4.00 -29.41
C TYR A 101 -29.73 2.58 -28.81
N ARG A 102 -29.23 1.62 -29.59
CA ARG A 102 -28.97 0.24 -29.11
C ARG A 102 -27.90 0.18 -28.02
N LEU A 103 -26.81 0.93 -28.16
CA LEU A 103 -25.76 0.97 -27.15
C LEU A 103 -26.26 1.56 -25.81
N ASN A 104 -27.20 2.50 -25.85
CA ASN A 104 -27.82 3.03 -24.64
C ASN A 104 -28.73 2.02 -23.95
N GLU A 105 -29.48 1.23 -24.72
CA GLU A 105 -30.28 0.10 -24.22
C GLU A 105 -29.36 -0.92 -23.51
N ASP A 106 -28.31 -1.40 -24.19
CA ASP A 106 -27.33 -2.33 -23.61
C ASP A 106 -26.64 -1.76 -22.36
N LYS A 107 -26.32 -0.46 -22.39
CA LYS A 107 -25.71 0.24 -21.25
C LYS A 107 -26.64 0.23 -20.04
N TRP A 108 -27.93 0.53 -20.24
CA TRP A 108 -28.91 0.56 -19.17
C TRP A 108 -29.02 -0.80 -18.47
N ASP A 109 -29.12 -1.88 -19.24
CA ASP A 109 -29.19 -3.24 -18.69
C ASP A 109 -27.92 -3.60 -17.89
N LEU A 110 -26.74 -3.24 -18.42
CA LEU A 110 -25.47 -3.46 -17.71
C LEU A 110 -25.38 -2.64 -16.41
N GLU A 111 -25.82 -1.39 -16.42
CA GLU A 111 -25.84 -0.51 -15.24
C GLU A 111 -26.81 -1.05 -14.17
N LEU A 112 -28.00 -1.51 -14.58
CA LEU A 112 -28.97 -2.09 -13.68
C LEU A 112 -28.43 -3.36 -13.00
N VAL A 113 -27.86 -4.29 -13.78
CA VAL A 113 -27.24 -5.51 -13.23
C VAL A 113 -26.07 -5.17 -12.30
N THR A 114 -25.28 -4.16 -12.62
CA THR A 114 -24.17 -3.71 -11.76
C THR A 114 -24.71 -3.14 -10.44
N CYS A 115 -25.75 -2.31 -10.50
CA CYS A 115 -26.39 -1.72 -9.32
C CYS A 115 -26.96 -2.79 -8.38
N ILE A 116 -27.66 -3.80 -8.94
CA ILE A 116 -28.19 -4.92 -8.17
C ILE A 116 -27.06 -5.68 -7.47
N LYS A 117 -25.96 -5.99 -8.19
CA LYS A 117 -24.80 -6.67 -7.61
C LYS A 117 -24.12 -5.84 -6.53
N GLU A 118 -24.04 -4.52 -6.69
CA GLU A 118 -23.50 -3.63 -5.66
C GLU A 118 -24.36 -3.66 -4.38
N TYR A 119 -25.69 -3.67 -4.54
CA TYR A 119 -26.62 -3.81 -3.43
C TYR A 119 -26.45 -5.17 -2.72
N GLU A 120 -26.39 -6.26 -3.47
CA GLU A 120 -26.15 -7.61 -2.93
C GLU A 120 -24.82 -7.69 -2.18
N ILE A 121 -23.73 -7.12 -2.73
CA ILE A 121 -22.42 -7.08 -2.05
C ILE A 121 -22.51 -6.29 -0.75
N ASN A 122 -23.17 -5.14 -0.75
CA ASN A 122 -23.33 -4.32 0.45
C ASN A 122 -24.12 -5.07 1.54
N ASP A 123 -25.24 -5.69 1.16
CA ASP A 123 -26.04 -6.48 2.09
C ASP A 123 -25.25 -7.67 2.65
N LEU A 124 -24.54 -8.43 1.80
CA LEU A 124 -23.66 -9.50 2.25
C LEU A 124 -22.54 -9.00 3.17
N GLN A 125 -21.94 -7.84 2.87
CA GLN A 125 -20.95 -7.21 3.73
C GLN A 125 -21.54 -6.85 5.10
N SER A 126 -22.76 -6.32 5.13
CA SER A 126 -23.50 -6.00 6.37
C SER A 126 -23.71 -7.26 7.21
N ARG A 127 -24.30 -8.32 6.61
CA ARG A 127 -24.54 -9.61 7.29
C ARG A 127 -23.26 -10.22 7.85
N VAL A 128 -22.17 -10.22 7.07
CA VAL A 128 -20.87 -10.73 7.52
C VAL A 128 -20.31 -9.93 8.69
N ASN A 129 -20.49 -8.60 8.68
CA ASN A 129 -20.03 -7.75 9.77
C ASN A 129 -20.80 -8.02 11.07
N ASP A 130 -22.13 -8.14 10.99
CA ASP A 130 -22.99 -8.45 12.13
C ASP A 130 -22.68 -9.83 12.72
N MET A 131 -22.54 -10.86 11.87
CA MET A 131 -22.22 -12.23 12.29
C MET A 131 -20.85 -12.35 12.97
N ARG A 132 -19.87 -11.53 12.58
CA ARG A 132 -18.51 -11.59 13.14
C ARG A 132 -18.43 -11.04 14.56
N GLY A 133 -19.52 -10.49 15.12
CA GLY A 133 -19.60 -9.91 16.47
C GLY A 133 -18.66 -8.73 16.70
N LYS A 134 -17.97 -8.30 15.64
CA LYS A 134 -17.05 -7.18 15.60
C LYS A 134 -17.82 -6.01 15.01
N PHE A 135 -18.69 -5.42 15.83
CA PHE A 135 -19.18 -4.07 15.60
C PHE A 135 -17.97 -3.12 15.75
N ILE A 136 -17.08 -3.15 14.75
CA ILE A 136 -16.02 -2.16 14.61
C ILE A 136 -16.75 -0.92 14.17
N ILE A 137 -17.28 -0.16 15.12
CA ILE A 137 -17.56 1.25 14.88
C ILE A 137 -16.23 1.80 14.39
N PRO A 138 -16.09 2.18 13.11
CA PRO A 138 -14.89 2.87 12.68
C PRO A 138 -14.84 4.08 13.60
N PRO A 139 -13.80 4.22 14.46
CA PRO A 139 -13.78 5.30 15.43
C PRO A 139 -14.01 6.58 14.64
N LEU A 140 -15.09 7.30 14.94
CA LEU A 140 -15.50 8.51 14.23
C LEU A 140 -14.41 9.55 14.47
N LYS A 141 -13.33 9.48 13.69
CA LYS A 141 -12.28 10.47 13.70
C LYS A 141 -12.90 11.72 13.10
N LYS A 142 -12.76 12.86 13.79
CA LYS A 142 -13.08 14.16 13.23
C LYS A 142 -12.20 14.38 12.00
N VAL A 143 -12.69 14.03 10.82
CA VAL A 143 -11.98 14.24 9.56
C VAL A 143 -12.28 15.67 9.13
N SER A 144 -11.37 16.60 9.41
CA SER A 144 -11.45 17.91 8.78
C SER A 144 -11.19 17.76 7.28
N LYS A 145 -12.08 18.33 6.45
CA LYS A 145 -12.08 18.25 4.98
C LYS A 145 -10.71 18.55 4.36
N TYR A 146 -9.90 19.39 5.02
CA TYR A 146 -8.59 19.83 4.54
C TYR A 146 -7.40 19.23 5.29
N GLN A 147 -7.62 18.52 6.40
CA GLN A 147 -6.53 18.05 7.26
C GLN A 147 -5.56 17.12 6.51
N THR A 148 -6.09 16.25 5.65
CA THR A 148 -5.25 15.37 4.82
C THR A 148 -4.49 16.14 3.73
N GLN A 149 -5.06 17.22 3.18
CA GLN A 149 -4.39 18.07 2.19
C GLN A 149 -3.29 18.93 2.86
N LEU A 150 -3.56 19.46 4.04
CA LEU A 150 -2.59 20.20 4.86
C LEU A 150 -1.46 19.29 5.35
N GLU A 151 -1.75 18.06 5.77
CA GLU A 151 -0.71 17.09 6.14
C GLU A 151 0.15 16.71 4.93
N LYS A 152 -0.45 16.54 3.75
CA LYS A 152 0.29 16.30 2.50
C LYS A 152 1.17 17.49 2.12
N MET A 153 0.65 18.72 2.21
CA MET A 153 1.43 19.94 2.02
C MET A 153 2.58 20.01 3.02
N ARG A 154 2.32 19.77 4.31
CA ARG A 154 3.33 19.78 5.37
C ARG A 154 4.38 18.68 5.20
N GLN A 155 3.98 17.49 4.74
CA GLN A 155 4.92 16.42 4.40
C GLN A 155 5.73 16.72 3.14
N TRP A 156 5.12 17.37 2.15
CA TRP A 156 5.82 17.82 0.96
C TRP A 156 6.83 18.91 1.31
N THR A 157 6.45 19.92 2.10
CA THR A 157 7.37 20.95 2.59
C THR A 157 8.45 20.36 3.49
N TYR A 158 8.14 19.41 4.39
CA TYR A 158 9.12 18.71 5.21
C TYR A 158 10.13 17.89 4.36
N LYS A 159 9.65 17.20 3.32
CA LYS A 159 10.50 16.46 2.38
C LYS A 159 11.36 17.40 1.53
N LEU A 160 10.82 18.54 1.11
CA LEU A 160 11.54 19.56 0.34
C LEU A 160 12.61 20.25 1.21
N ALA A 161 12.29 20.53 2.48
CA ALA A 161 13.14 21.25 3.41
C ALA A 161 14.28 20.41 4.01
N LYS A 162 14.41 19.11 3.68
CA LYS A 162 15.43 18.20 4.23
C LYS A 162 15.59 18.32 5.76
N MET A 163 14.51 18.55 6.52
CA MET A 163 14.53 18.41 7.99
C MET A 163 14.50 16.93 8.39
N ASP A 164 15.15 16.08 7.60
CA ASP A 164 15.31 14.67 7.92
C ASP A 164 16.31 14.61 9.07
N LEU A 165 15.95 13.98 10.19
CA LEU A 165 16.81 13.84 11.38
C LEU A 165 18.16 13.16 11.04
N LYS A 166 18.25 12.52 9.88
CA LYS A 166 19.46 11.95 9.28
C LYS A 166 20.35 12.93 8.52
N GLY A 167 19.79 14.02 7.97
CA GLY A 167 20.51 15.00 7.16
C GLY A 167 21.42 15.92 7.99
N GLY A 168 21.10 16.13 9.27
CA GLY A 168 21.92 16.91 10.21
C GLY A 168 23.06 16.12 10.88
N LEU A 169 23.18 14.81 10.61
CA LEU A 169 24.26 13.99 11.16
C LEU A 169 25.48 14.09 10.24
N LYS A 170 26.64 14.48 10.78
CA LYS A 170 27.90 14.43 10.04
C LYS A 170 28.18 12.99 9.60
N PRO A 171 28.44 12.72 8.30
CA PRO A 171 28.85 11.40 7.86
C PRO A 171 30.24 11.10 8.43
N VAL A 172 30.33 10.09 9.29
CA VAL A 172 31.62 9.52 9.71
C VAL A 172 32.06 8.53 8.64
N LYS A 173 33.29 8.67 8.12
CA LYS A 173 33.91 7.68 7.22
C LYS A 173 33.97 6.35 7.96
N LYS A 174 33.29 5.33 7.45
CA LYS A 174 33.43 3.96 7.94
C LYS A 174 34.70 3.37 7.33
N GLU A 175 35.83 3.59 7.99
CA GLU A 175 36.99 2.70 7.83
C GLU A 175 36.74 1.48 8.72
N ILE A 176 35.95 0.55 8.21
CA ILE A 176 35.99 -0.85 8.65
C ILE A 176 35.99 -1.66 7.36
N ASP A 177 37.19 -2.00 6.92
CA ASP A 177 37.41 -3.04 5.93
C ASP A 177 36.95 -4.37 6.55
N LEU A 178 35.71 -4.77 6.23
CA LEU A 178 35.28 -6.13 6.45
C LEU A 178 35.73 -6.92 5.22
N GLY A 179 36.89 -7.54 5.37
CA GLY A 179 37.55 -8.37 4.37
C GLY A 179 36.57 -9.27 3.61
N GLY A 180 36.84 -9.35 2.30
CA GLY A 180 35.96 -9.88 1.28
C GLY A 180 35.32 -11.23 1.58
N THR A 181 34.01 -11.29 1.38
CA THR A 181 33.29 -12.54 1.14
C THR A 181 33.23 -12.80 -0.36
N ASP A 182 34.36 -13.20 -0.94
CA ASP A 182 34.39 -13.97 -2.19
C ASP A 182 34.41 -15.46 -1.84
N ALA A 183 33.24 -15.99 -1.51
CA ALA A 183 33.04 -17.44 -1.39
C ALA A 183 31.58 -17.77 -1.69
N ALA A 184 31.21 -17.80 -2.98
CA ALA A 184 30.18 -18.69 -3.53
C ALA A 184 29.99 -18.45 -5.03
N LYS A 185 30.96 -18.88 -5.84
CA LYS A 185 30.73 -19.37 -7.22
C LYS A 185 31.78 -20.42 -7.54
N LYS A 186 31.46 -21.68 -7.26
CA LYS A 186 31.91 -22.82 -8.03
C LYS A 186 30.80 -23.86 -8.01
#